data_AF-A0A9E9NNQ7-F1
#
_entry.id   AF-A0A9E9NNQ7-F1
#
_cell.length_a   1.000
_cell.length_b   1.000
_cell.length_c   1.000
_cell.angle_alpha   90.00
_cell.angle_beta   90.00
_cell.angle_gamma   90.00
#
_symmetry.space_group_name_H-M   'P 1'
#
loop_
_entity.id
_entity.type
_entity.pdbx_description
1 polymer ?
#
loop_
_entity_poly.entity_id
_entity_poly.type
_entity_poly.pdbx_seq_one_letter_code
_entity_poly.pdbx_strand_id
1 'polypeptide(L)'
;MKEFDLKIRYPHQTNRNEADHLGAFDLETIVARFDEMGWRQQLVRQLQLDGASTSFIVRDDYTEQTLRITIDAFSQTQQLEFKLESDIPVFIPKKDLFGLVTRKSKDTISFNHLTLSRAKEYLITFLNRDITTLEQLYKDSLNKAIKTAS
;
A
#
# COMPACT_ATOMS: atom_id res chain seq x y z
N MET A 1 9.74 10.88 -19.03
CA MET A 1 9.95 10.69 -17.58
C MET A 1 8.71 9.98 -17.04
N LYS A 2 8.81 9.17 -15.97
CA LYS A 2 7.60 8.67 -15.28
C LYS A 2 7.18 9.74 -14.29
N GLU A 3 5.92 10.15 -14.34
CA GLU A 3 5.34 11.15 -13.44
C GLU A 3 4.22 10.51 -12.62
N PHE A 4 4.16 10.92 -11.36
CA PHE A 4 3.22 10.39 -10.38
C PHE A 4 2.60 11.53 -9.57
N ASP A 5 1.27 11.59 -9.54
CA ASP A 5 0.54 12.46 -8.64
C ASP A 5 0.68 11.97 -7.19
N LEU A 6 1.12 12.85 -6.30
CA LEU A 6 1.28 12.59 -4.87
C LEU A 6 0.23 13.32 -4.05
N LYS A 7 -0.47 12.55 -3.22
CA LYS A 7 -1.35 13.05 -2.17
C LYS A 7 -0.93 12.51 -0.81
N ILE A 8 -0.98 13.36 0.20
CA ILE A 8 -0.73 12.95 1.59
C ILE A 8 -1.92 13.33 2.44
N ARG A 9 -2.44 12.37 3.21
CA ARG A 9 -3.43 12.63 4.25
C ARG A 9 -2.74 12.57 5.60
N TYR A 10 -2.93 13.58 6.42
CA TYR A 10 -2.42 13.71 7.77
C TYR A 10 -3.51 13.49 8.83
N PRO A 11 -3.14 13.25 10.10
CA PRO A 11 -4.14 12.85 11.10
C PRO A 11 -5.18 13.89 11.47
N HIS A 12 -4.88 15.18 11.28
CA HIS A 12 -5.81 16.28 11.56
C HIS A 12 -6.92 16.42 10.49
N GLN A 13 -6.77 15.75 9.35
CA GLN A 13 -7.70 15.79 8.22
C GLN A 13 -8.73 14.67 8.38
N THR A 14 -9.83 14.98 9.07
CA THR A 14 -10.87 14.00 9.42
C THR A 14 -11.82 13.71 8.25
N ASN A 15 -11.88 14.57 7.24
CA ASN A 15 -12.63 14.32 6.02
C ASN A 15 -11.81 13.47 5.04
N ARG A 16 -12.44 12.45 4.42
CA ARG A 16 -11.77 11.58 3.45
C ARG A 16 -11.26 12.31 2.21
N ASN A 17 -11.79 13.48 1.89
CA ASN A 17 -11.41 14.28 0.73
C ASN A 17 -10.29 15.31 1.02
N GLU A 18 -9.86 15.45 2.28
CA GLU A 18 -8.85 16.44 2.69
C GLU A 18 -7.40 15.93 2.53
N ALA A 19 -7.11 15.09 1.53
CA ALA A 19 -5.71 14.76 1.27
C ALA A 19 -5.02 15.92 0.55
N ASP A 20 -3.88 16.37 1.07
CA ASP A 20 -3.07 17.43 0.48
C ASP A 20 -2.48 16.94 -0.85
N HIS A 21 -2.92 17.55 -1.94
CA HIS A 21 -2.36 17.31 -3.27
C HIS A 21 -1.08 18.12 -3.44
N LEU A 22 0.05 17.41 -3.52
CA LEU A 22 1.38 17.99 -3.57
C LEU A 22 1.86 18.22 -5.00
N GLY A 23 1.23 17.56 -5.98
CA GLY A 23 1.54 17.67 -7.40
C GLY A 23 2.15 16.40 -7.99
N ALA A 24 2.58 16.51 -9.24
CA ALA A 24 3.22 15.44 -9.98
C ALA A 24 4.74 15.46 -9.77
N PHE A 25 5.32 14.30 -9.50
CA PHE A 25 6.75 14.14 -9.24
C PHE A 25 7.32 12.93 -9.95
N ASP A 26 8.65 12.92 -10.11
CA ASP A 26 9.38 11.73 -10.57
C ASP A 26 9.55 10.70 -9.44
N LEU A 27 10.02 9.51 -9.83
CA LEU A 27 10.25 8.40 -8.90
C LEU A 27 11.17 8.78 -7.74
N GLU A 28 12.31 9.43 -8.02
CA GLU A 28 13.31 9.77 -7.01
C GLU A 28 12.74 10.72 -5.96
N THR A 29 11.97 11.72 -6.42
CA THR A 29 11.29 12.68 -5.56
C THR A 29 10.20 12.02 -4.73
N ILE A 30 9.38 11.12 -5.30
CA ILE A 30 8.36 10.38 -4.53
C ILE A 30 9.03 9.56 -3.41
N VAL A 31 10.12 8.87 -3.70
CA VAL A 31 10.84 8.05 -2.71
C VAL A 31 11.45 8.94 -1.62
N ALA A 32 12.07 10.07 -1.98
CA ALA A 32 12.60 11.02 -1.01
C ALA A 32 11.50 11.56 -0.08
N ARG A 33 10.34 11.96 -0.64
CA ARG A 33 9.17 12.40 0.14
C ARG A 33 8.68 11.31 1.09
N PHE A 34 8.65 10.06 0.66
CA PHE A 34 8.26 8.94 1.50
C PHE A 34 9.21 8.76 2.70
N ASP A 35 10.52 8.95 2.51
CA ASP A 35 11.52 8.88 3.58
C ASP A 35 11.40 10.07 4.55
N GLU A 36 11.07 11.25 4.04
CA GLU A 36 10.92 12.50 4.81
C GLU A 36 9.63 12.57 5.65
N MET A 37 8.71 11.61 5.50
CA MET A 37 7.39 11.64 6.16
C MET A 37 7.42 11.68 7.70
N GLY A 38 8.52 11.27 8.33
CA GLY A 38 8.61 11.20 9.78
C GLY A 38 7.56 10.27 10.38
N TRP A 39 7.37 9.09 9.79
CA TRP A 39 6.25 8.16 10.05
C TRP A 39 5.93 7.91 11.53
N ARG A 40 6.96 7.78 12.38
CA ARG A 40 6.75 7.58 13.82
C ARG A 40 6.12 8.80 14.50
N GLN A 41 6.49 10.02 14.09
CA GLN A 41 5.87 11.24 14.60
C GLN A 41 4.40 11.34 14.13
N GLN A 42 4.11 10.91 12.90
CA GLN A 42 2.74 10.86 12.39
C GLN A 42 1.86 9.87 13.16
N LEU A 43 2.40 8.69 13.51
CA LEU A 43 1.71 7.75 14.40
C LEU A 43 1.39 8.37 15.76
N VAL A 44 2.38 9.03 16.39
CA VAL A 44 2.17 9.71 17.68
C VAL A 44 1.06 10.76 17.58
N ARG A 45 1.06 11.58 16.52
CA ARG A 45 0.02 12.59 16.28
C ARG A 45 -1.36 11.96 16.07
N GLN A 46 -1.44 10.85 15.35
CA GLN A 46 -2.69 10.13 15.16
C GLN A 46 -3.27 9.66 16.50
N LEU A 47 -2.45 9.06 17.36
CA LEU A 47 -2.87 8.59 18.69
C LEU A 47 -3.27 9.75 19.61
N GLN A 48 -2.59 10.90 19.53
CA GLN A 48 -2.90 12.07 20.35
C GLN A 48 -4.20 12.77 19.94
N LEU A 49 -4.50 12.80 18.65
CA LEU A 49 -5.66 13.51 18.09
C LEU A 49 -6.91 12.62 17.99
N ASP A 50 -6.80 11.31 18.27
CA ASP A 50 -7.78 10.30 17.82
C ASP A 50 -8.13 10.51 16.33
N GLY A 51 -7.09 10.81 15.55
CA GLY A 51 -7.19 11.35 14.21
C GLY A 51 -7.27 10.29 13.12
N ALA A 52 -7.46 10.75 11.88
CA ALA A 52 -7.40 9.85 10.73
C ALA A 52 -6.01 9.21 10.57
N SER A 53 -5.96 8.03 9.94
CA SER A 53 -4.68 7.41 9.63
C SER A 53 -3.92 8.19 8.56
N THR A 54 -2.63 8.41 8.81
CA THR A 54 -1.75 9.04 7.84
C THR A 54 -1.64 8.14 6.61
N SER A 55 -1.88 8.69 5.43
CA SER A 55 -1.82 7.96 4.16
C SER A 55 -0.95 8.68 3.16
N PHE A 56 -0.08 7.94 2.49
CA PHE A 56 0.73 8.39 1.35
C PHE A 56 0.19 7.71 0.10
N ILE A 57 -0.33 8.51 -0.82
CA ILE A 57 -1.12 8.06 -1.96
C ILE A 57 -0.42 8.52 -3.22
N VAL A 58 -0.07 7.57 -4.07
CA VAL A 58 0.61 7.81 -5.33
C VAL A 58 -0.27 7.30 -6.46
N ARG A 59 -0.52 8.12 -7.47
CA ARG A 59 -1.19 7.72 -8.71
C ARG A 59 -0.19 7.80 -9.86
N ASP A 60 -0.11 6.76 -10.67
CA ASP A 60 0.67 6.78 -11.91
C ASP A 60 -0.17 7.41 -13.02
N ASP A 61 0.30 8.51 -13.58
CA ASP A 61 -0.46 9.27 -14.59
C ASP A 61 -0.63 8.51 -15.91
N TYR A 62 0.19 7.48 -16.16
CA TYR A 62 0.10 6.68 -17.38
C TYR A 62 -0.88 5.52 -17.26
N THR A 63 -0.84 4.79 -16.15
CA THR A 63 -1.70 3.62 -15.93
C THR A 63 -3.01 3.99 -15.23
N GLU A 64 -3.08 5.21 -14.69
CA GLU A 64 -4.12 5.72 -13.79
C GLU A 64 -4.27 4.95 -12.47
N GLN A 65 -3.41 3.95 -12.25
CA GLN A 65 -3.44 3.10 -11.06
C GLN A 65 -2.95 3.87 -9.84
N THR A 66 -3.52 3.52 -8.70
CA THR A 66 -3.22 4.16 -7.43
C THR A 66 -2.64 3.15 -6.45
N LEU A 67 -1.65 3.60 -5.68
CA LEU A 67 -1.10 2.89 -4.54
C LEU A 67 -1.20 3.78 -3.30
N ARG A 68 -1.77 3.24 -2.22
CA ARG A 68 -1.92 3.89 -0.93
C ARG A 68 -1.17 3.12 0.14
N ILE A 69 -0.29 3.80 0.86
CA ILE A 69 0.36 3.30 2.07
C ILE A 69 -0.22 4.03 3.26
N THR A 70 -0.70 3.30 4.26
CA THR A 70 -1.33 3.87 5.46
C THR A 70 -0.69 3.30 6.71
N ILE A 71 -0.50 4.13 7.74
CA ILE A 71 -0.06 3.66 9.06
C ILE A 71 -1.14 2.79 9.68
N ASP A 72 -0.78 1.60 10.15
CA ASP A 72 -1.63 0.77 11.00
C ASP A 72 -1.41 1.13 12.48
N ALA A 73 -2.20 2.09 12.98
CA ALA A 73 -2.03 2.61 14.34
C ALA A 73 -2.53 1.66 15.44
N PHE A 74 -3.31 0.64 15.08
CA PHE A 74 -3.84 -0.35 16.02
C PHE A 74 -3.19 -1.72 15.84
N SER A 75 -2.00 -1.75 15.23
CA SER A 75 -1.23 -2.98 15.17
C SER A 75 -1.04 -3.55 16.58
N GLN A 76 -1.22 -4.86 16.69
CA GLN A 76 -0.99 -5.60 17.92
C GLN A 76 0.50 -5.66 18.28
N THR A 77 1.38 -5.40 17.31
CA THR A 77 2.80 -5.27 17.56
C THR A 77 3.07 -3.84 17.98
N GLN A 78 3.88 -3.61 19.01
CA GLN A 78 4.30 -2.26 19.43
C GLN A 78 5.21 -1.56 18.38
N GLN A 79 5.29 -2.11 17.17
CA GLN A 79 6.13 -1.66 16.09
C GLN A 79 5.31 -0.86 15.07
N LEU A 80 6.00 0.00 14.33
CA LEU A 80 5.37 0.79 13.28
C LEU A 80 5.06 -0.12 12.09
N GLU A 81 3.77 -0.35 11.85
CA GLU A 81 3.28 -1.17 10.76
C GLU A 81 2.49 -0.35 9.72
N PHE A 82 2.45 -0.89 8.52
CA PHE A 82 1.82 -0.27 7.37
C PHE A 82 0.87 -1.23 6.68
N LYS A 83 -0.21 -0.65 6.16
CA LYS A 83 -1.07 -1.25 5.15
C LYS A 83 -0.73 -0.67 3.78
N LEU A 84 -0.69 -1.51 2.76
CA LEU A 84 -0.58 -1.08 1.37
C LEU A 84 -1.79 -1.58 0.59
N GLU A 85 -2.47 -0.69 -0.11
CA GLU A 85 -3.64 -0.99 -0.94
C GLU A 85 -3.43 -0.39 -2.33
N SER A 86 -3.83 -1.12 -3.37
CA SER A 86 -3.78 -0.64 -4.75
C SER A 86 -4.97 -1.14 -5.56
N ASP A 87 -5.39 -0.37 -6.56
CA ASP A 87 -6.44 -0.73 -7.52
C ASP A 87 -5.95 -1.66 -8.66
N ILE A 88 -4.68 -2.07 -8.63
CA ILE A 88 -4.11 -3.06 -9.54
C ILE A 88 -4.88 -4.38 -9.42
N PRO A 89 -5.53 -4.85 -10.50
CA PRO A 89 -6.28 -6.10 -10.48
C PRO A 89 -5.33 -7.30 -10.52
N VAL A 90 -5.60 -8.31 -9.70
CA VAL A 90 -4.85 -9.59 -9.68
C VAL A 90 -5.80 -10.75 -9.90
N PHE A 91 -5.42 -11.67 -10.80
CA PHE A 91 -6.14 -12.92 -11.00
C PHE A 91 -5.52 -14.04 -10.18
N ILE A 92 -6.27 -14.53 -9.19
CA ILE A 92 -5.84 -15.62 -8.31
C ILE A 92 -6.47 -16.93 -8.80
N PRO A 93 -5.67 -17.97 -9.11
CA PRO A 93 -6.21 -19.28 -9.40
C PRO A 93 -6.68 -19.94 -8.10
N LYS A 94 -7.99 -20.18 -7.96
CA LYS A 94 -8.53 -21.03 -6.90
C LYS A 94 -8.68 -22.46 -7.41
N LYS A 95 -8.02 -23.41 -6.74
CA LYS A 95 -8.27 -24.83 -6.93
C LYS A 95 -9.56 -25.20 -6.22
N ASP A 96 -10.48 -25.86 -6.92
CA ASP A 96 -11.65 -26.46 -6.30
C ASP A 96 -11.27 -27.70 -5.47
N LEU A 97 -12.12 -28.11 -4.52
CA LEU A 97 -11.92 -29.26 -3.61
C LEU A 97 -11.73 -30.59 -4.36
N PHE A 98 -12.12 -30.64 -5.63
CA PHE A 98 -11.98 -31.81 -6.50
C PHE A 98 -10.83 -31.71 -7.49
N GLY A 99 -10.03 -30.62 -7.47
CA GLY A 99 -8.83 -30.47 -8.32
C GLY A 99 -9.08 -30.33 -9.83
N LEU A 100 -10.33 -30.45 -10.29
CA LEU A 100 -10.70 -30.55 -11.71
C LEU A 100 -11.05 -29.19 -12.34
N VAL A 101 -11.42 -28.19 -11.55
CA VAL A 101 -11.77 -26.85 -12.04
C VAL A 101 -10.90 -25.80 -11.34
N THR A 102 -10.23 -24.97 -12.12
CA THR A 102 -9.52 -23.78 -11.63
C THR A 102 -10.35 -22.54 -11.95
N ARG A 103 -11.06 -22.00 -10.96
CA ARG A 103 -11.75 -20.72 -11.11
C ARG A 103 -10.77 -19.58 -10.86
N LYS A 104 -10.70 -18.60 -11.75
CA LYS A 104 -9.97 -17.35 -11.50
C LYS A 104 -10.88 -16.39 -10.72
N SER A 105 -10.43 -15.93 -9.55
CA SER A 105 -11.05 -14.79 -8.87
C SER A 105 -10.26 -13.52 -9.20
N LYS A 106 -10.98 -12.42 -9.45
CA LYS A 106 -10.39 -11.08 -9.55
C LYS A 106 -10.33 -10.48 -8.15
N ASP A 107 -9.16 -10.03 -7.76
CA ASP A 107 -8.90 -9.34 -6.51
C ASP A 107 -8.08 -8.06 -6.79
N THR A 108 -7.76 -7.30 -5.76
CA THR A 108 -6.86 -6.14 -5.80
C THR A 108 -5.69 -6.33 -4.84
N ILE A 109 -4.54 -5.75 -5.16
CA ILE A 109 -3.36 -5.85 -4.30
C ILE A 109 -3.63 -5.18 -2.94
N SER A 110 -3.52 -5.96 -1.86
CA SER A 110 -3.57 -5.45 -0.49
C SER A 110 -2.62 -6.21 0.42
N PHE A 111 -1.72 -5.50 1.08
CA PHE A 111 -0.84 -6.06 2.10
C PHE A 111 -1.13 -5.43 3.46
N ASN A 112 -1.16 -6.24 4.50
CA ASN A 112 -1.29 -5.80 5.88
C ASN A 112 0.00 -6.11 6.63
N HIS A 113 0.24 -5.41 7.75
CA HIS A 113 1.37 -5.67 8.65
C HIS A 113 2.75 -5.56 7.98
N LEU A 114 2.93 -4.60 7.07
CA LEU A 114 4.21 -4.33 6.44
C LEU A 114 5.12 -3.54 7.38
N THR A 115 6.41 -3.87 7.38
CA THR A 115 7.45 -2.99 7.92
C THR A 115 7.64 -1.78 7.02
N LEU A 116 8.25 -0.70 7.54
CA LEU A 116 8.62 0.47 6.74
C LEU A 116 9.47 0.10 5.50
N SER A 117 10.44 -0.79 5.68
CA SER A 117 11.32 -1.23 4.59
C SER A 117 10.55 -1.97 3.49
N ARG A 118 9.60 -2.85 3.85
CA ARG A 118 8.77 -3.57 2.87
C ARG A 118 7.77 -2.65 2.17
N ALA A 119 7.16 -1.71 2.91
CA ALA A 119 6.29 -0.71 2.30
C ALA A 119 7.05 0.14 1.25
N LYS A 120 8.29 0.55 1.57
CA LYS A 120 9.16 1.27 0.63
C LYS A 120 9.56 0.43 -0.58
N GLU A 121 9.94 -0.83 -0.39
CA GLU A 121 10.27 -1.74 -1.48
C GLU A 121 9.09 -1.87 -2.45
N TYR A 122 7.87 -2.08 -1.94
CA TYR A 122 6.68 -2.24 -2.78
C TYR A 122 6.28 -0.94 -3.48
N LEU A 123 6.47 0.22 -2.82
CA LEU A 123 6.34 1.53 -3.47
C LEU A 123 7.32 1.65 -4.65
N ILE A 124 8.60 1.31 -4.46
CA ILE A 124 9.60 1.36 -5.53
C ILE A 124 9.22 0.44 -6.70
N THR A 125 8.73 -0.77 -6.40
CA THR A 125 8.25 -1.70 -7.45
C THR A 125 7.08 -1.10 -8.24
N PHE A 126 6.13 -0.45 -7.56
CA PHE A 126 5.02 0.28 -8.19
C PHE A 126 5.51 1.42 -9.08
N LEU A 127 6.39 2.28 -8.57
CA LEU A 127 6.96 3.41 -9.33
C LEU A 127 7.80 2.93 -10.53
N ASN A 128 8.36 1.73 -10.45
CA ASN A 128 9.03 1.11 -11.58
C ASN A 128 8.06 0.50 -12.61
N ARG A 129 6.75 0.50 -12.35
CA ARG A 129 5.71 -0.19 -13.14
C ARG A 129 5.97 -1.68 -13.27
N ASP A 130 6.66 -2.27 -12.31
CA ASP A 130 6.90 -3.71 -12.27
C ASP A 130 5.69 -4.41 -11.61
N ILE A 131 4.56 -4.33 -12.31
CA ILE A 131 3.28 -4.85 -11.84
C ILE A 131 3.34 -6.37 -11.66
N THR A 132 4.08 -7.06 -12.52
CA THR A 132 4.26 -8.52 -12.43
C THR A 132 4.92 -8.93 -11.11
N THR A 133 5.96 -8.20 -10.67
CA THR A 133 6.59 -8.45 -9.38
C THR A 133 5.64 -8.16 -8.22
N LEU A 134 4.89 -7.04 -8.25
CA LEU A 134 3.89 -6.73 -7.22
C LEU A 134 2.78 -7.78 -7.11
N GLU A 135 2.28 -8.26 -8.25
CA GLU A 135 1.30 -9.35 -8.29
C GLU A 135 1.85 -10.64 -7.67
N GLN A 136 3.09 -10.99 -7.99
CA GLN A 136 3.72 -12.21 -7.47
C GLN A 136 3.92 -12.10 -5.96
N LEU A 137 4.43 -10.97 -5.47
CA LEU A 137 4.57 -10.69 -4.04
C LEU A 137 3.23 -10.81 -3.31
N TYR A 138 2.14 -10.31 -3.92
CA TYR A 138 0.80 -10.44 -3.36
C TYR A 138 0.33 -11.89 -3.33
N LYS A 139 0.44 -12.63 -4.43
CA LYS A 139 0.09 -14.07 -4.50
C LYS A 139 0.87 -14.90 -3.45
N ASP A 140 2.16 -14.60 -3.26
CA ASP A 140 3.00 -15.27 -2.27
C ASP A 140 2.58 -14.94 -0.82
N SER A 141 2.15 -13.70 -0.57
CA SER A 141 1.62 -13.30 0.73
C SER A 141 0.34 -14.06 1.10
N LEU A 142 -0.54 -14.33 0.12
CA LEU A 142 -1.76 -15.12 0.33
C LEU A 142 -1.44 -16.58 0.65
N ASN A 143 -0.46 -17.17 -0.04
CA ASN A 143 -0.02 -18.54 0.20
C ASN A 143 0.58 -18.72 1.61
N LYS A 144 1.30 -17.71 2.13
CA LYS A 144 1.81 -17.74 3.51
C LYS A 144 0.68 -17.68 4.53
N ALA A 145 -0.32 -16.82 4.34
CA ALA A 145 -1.45 -16.72 5.25
C ALA A 145 -2.24 -18.04 5.38
N ILE A 146 -2.43 -18.76 4.26
CA ILE A 146 -3.11 -20.07 4.25
C ILE A 146 -2.34 -21.12 5.06
N LYS A 147 -1.00 -21.14 4.96
CA LYS A 147 -0.16 -22.11 5.70
C LYS A 147 -0.14 -21.87 7.20
N THR A 148 -0.30 -20.64 7.67
CA THR A 148 -0.31 -20.32 9.10
C THR A 148 -1.68 -20.60 9.76
N ALA A 149 -2.74 -20.73 8.97
CA ALA A 149 -4.11 -20.98 9.45
C ALA A 149 -4.52 -22.47 9.42
N SER A 150 -3.65 -23.37 8.96
CA SER A 150 -3.85 -24.83 8.92
C SER A 150 -3.07 -25.51 10.03
#